data_AF-A0A554JY64-F1
#
_entry.id   AF-A0A554JY64-F1
#
_cell.length_a   1.000
_cell.length_b   1.000
_cell.length_c   1.000
_cell.angle_alpha   90.00
_cell.angle_beta   90.00
_cell.angle_gamma   90.00
#
_symmetry.space_group_name_H-M   'P 1'
#
loop_
_entity.id
_entity.type
_entity.pdbx_description
1 polymer ?
#
loop_
_entity_poly.entity_id
_entity_poly.type
_entity_poly.pdbx_seq_one_letter_code
_entity_poly.pdbx_strand_id
1 'polypeptide(L)'
;MIYFILFIDISLTVTAQLLLRVGARRLPAEISLSIVPEVLRNWYLLGGMACFGAAFFLYILVLSRLPLHAVYPVSTAAALVLITTFSYLFLNEAITARQIAGIGTIAAGIFFIMMPK
;
A
#
# COMPACT_ATOMS: atom_id res chain seq x y z
N MET A 1 -11.14 -19.17 -1.70
CA MET A 1 -11.81 -18.08 -0.97
C MET A 1 -10.83 -17.12 -0.28
N ILE A 2 -9.90 -17.60 0.56
CA ILE A 2 -8.98 -16.71 1.30
C ILE A 2 -8.05 -15.87 0.40
N TYR A 3 -7.55 -16.44 -0.71
CA TYR A 3 -6.74 -15.71 -1.69
C TYR A 3 -7.50 -14.58 -2.40
N PHE A 4 -8.82 -14.72 -2.55
CA PHE A 4 -9.66 -13.66 -3.10
C PHE A 4 -9.79 -12.49 -2.11
N ILE A 5 -9.91 -12.79 -0.80
CA ILE A 5 -9.88 -11.78 0.26
C ILE A 5 -8.52 -11.05 0.27
N LEU A 6 -7.42 -11.80 0.15
CA LEU A 6 -6.07 -11.22 0.04
C LEU A 6 -5.93 -10.30 -1.19
N PHE A 7 -6.50 -10.68 -2.33
CA PHE A 7 -6.48 -9.83 -3.52
C PHE A 7 -7.26 -8.51 -3.31
N ILE A 8 -8.43 -8.57 -2.67
CA ILE A 8 -9.22 -7.37 -2.33
C ILE A 8 -8.47 -6.50 -1.33
N ASP A 9 -7.88 -7.10 -0.29
CA ASP A 9 -7.02 -6.43 0.70
C ASP A 9 -5.89 -5.64 0.03
N ILE A 10 -5.13 -6.28 -0.86
CA ILE A 10 -4.02 -5.63 -1.58
C ILE A 10 -4.57 -4.48 -2.43
N SER A 11 -5.68 -4.68 -3.14
CA SER A 11 -6.29 -3.65 -3.99
C SER A 11 -6.75 -2.43 -3.19
N LEU A 12 -7.38 -2.65 -2.03
CA LEU A 12 -7.77 -1.58 -1.10
C LEU A 12 -6.55 -0.88 -0.52
N THR A 13 -5.50 -1.62 -0.14
CA THR A 13 -4.25 -1.07 0.38
C THR A 13 -3.58 -0.16 -0.64
N VAL A 14 -3.48 -0.60 -1.90
CA VAL A 14 -2.91 0.20 -2.98
C VAL A 14 -3.74 1.46 -3.20
N THR A 15 -5.07 1.33 -3.29
CA THR A 15 -5.98 2.47 -3.46
C THR A 15 -5.84 3.47 -2.31
N ALA A 16 -5.79 2.98 -1.07
CA ALA A 16 -5.59 3.79 0.12
C ALA A 16 -4.29 4.59 0.05
N GLN A 17 -3.17 3.94 -0.28
CA GLN A 17 -1.87 4.60 -0.37
C GLN A 17 -1.84 5.70 -1.43
N LEU A 18 -2.48 5.48 -2.59
CA LEU A 18 -2.59 6.50 -3.63
C LEU A 18 -3.47 7.69 -3.18
N LEU A 19 -4.62 7.43 -2.57
CA LEU A 19 -5.51 8.47 -2.04
C LEU A 19 -4.83 9.28 -0.94
N LEU A 20 -4.18 8.60 0.00
CA LEU A 20 -3.41 9.23 1.07
C LEU A 20 -2.29 10.08 0.50
N ARG A 21 -1.57 9.60 -0.51
CA ARG A 21 -0.52 10.37 -1.19
C ARG A 21 -1.06 11.64 -1.85
N VAL A 22 -2.21 11.56 -2.53
CA VAL A 22 -2.88 12.73 -3.15
C VAL A 22 -3.33 13.72 -2.07
N GLY A 23 -3.93 13.22 -0.99
CA GLY A 23 -4.41 14.04 0.12
C GLY A 23 -3.27 14.74 0.86
N ALA A 24 -2.17 14.03 1.12
CA ALA A 24 -1.01 14.55 1.84
C ALA A 24 -0.30 15.69 1.09
N ARG A 25 -0.29 15.68 -0.25
CA ARG A 25 0.25 16.78 -1.06
C ARG A 25 -0.53 18.10 -0.90
N ARG A 26 -1.75 18.05 -0.36
CA ARG A 26 -2.62 19.22 -0.15
C ARG A 26 -2.56 19.75 1.29
N LEU A 27 -1.80 19.10 2.16
CA LEU A 27 -1.61 19.55 3.53
C LEU A 27 -0.47 20.60 3.60
N PRO A 28 -0.52 21.51 4.58
CA PRO A 28 0.57 22.43 4.90
C PRO A 28 1.86 21.69 5.22
N ALA A 29 3.00 22.29 4.89
CA ALA A 29 4.32 21.72 5.18
C ALA A 29 4.64 21.71 6.68
N GLU A 30 4.02 22.60 7.46
CA GLU A 30 4.26 22.71 8.89
C GLU A 30 3.36 21.75 9.68
N ILE A 31 3.98 20.80 10.38
CA ILE A 31 3.28 19.88 11.26
C ILE A 31 2.88 20.64 12.53
N SER A 32 1.59 20.94 12.62
CA SER A 32 0.97 21.65 13.75
C SER A 32 -0.36 21.00 14.12
N LEU A 33 -0.87 21.24 15.33
CA LEU A 33 -2.17 20.69 15.76
C LEU A 33 -3.35 21.18 14.89
N SER A 34 -3.19 22.31 14.20
CA SER A 34 -4.16 22.82 13.22
C SER A 34 -4.28 21.97 11.95
N ILE A 35 -3.42 20.96 11.75
CA ILE A 35 -3.53 20.03 10.62
C ILE A 35 -4.70 19.05 10.79
N VAL A 36 -5.13 18.77 12.02
CA VAL A 36 -6.18 17.77 12.29
C VAL A 36 -7.51 18.12 11.62
N PRO A 37 -8.04 19.36 11.75
CA PRO A 37 -9.23 19.77 11.00
C PRO A 37 -9.09 19.67 9.48
N GLU A 38 -7.90 19.95 8.94
CA GLU A 38 -7.65 19.89 7.49
C GLU A 38 -7.62 18.46 6.97
N VAL A 39 -7.03 17.54 7.74
CA VAL A 39 -7.07 16.11 7.46
C VAL A 39 -8.51 15.62 7.42
N LEU A 40 -9.33 16.02 8.40
CA LEU A 40 -10.73 15.61 8.50
C LEU A 40 -11.63 16.25 7.44
N ARG A 41 -11.24 17.37 6.83
CA ARG A 41 -11.98 17.99 5.71
C ARG A 41 -11.55 17.45 4.34
N ASN A 42 -10.41 16.79 4.25
CA ASN A 42 -9.88 16.29 2.99
C ASN A 42 -10.48 14.93 2.63
N TRP A 43 -11.41 14.93 1.67
CA TRP A 43 -12.06 13.71 1.15
C TRP A 43 -11.06 12.62 0.72
N TYR A 44 -9.91 12.98 0.14
CA TYR A 44 -8.90 11.98 -0.26
C TYR A 44 -8.28 11.30 0.95
N LEU A 45 -8.01 12.05 2.03
CA LEU A 45 -7.49 11.48 3.26
C LEU A 45 -8.54 10.62 3.95
N LEU A 46 -9.78 11.08 4.04
CA LEU A 46 -10.88 10.30 4.60
C LEU A 46 -11.11 8.99 3.83
N GLY A 47 -11.20 9.06 2.50
CA GLY A 47 -11.35 7.90 1.63
C GLY A 47 -10.16 6.95 1.74
N GLY A 48 -8.94 7.50 1.76
CA GLY A 48 -7.71 6.72 1.97
C GLY A 48 -7.70 6.00 3.32
N MET A 49 -8.05 6.68 4.41
CA MET A 49 -8.16 6.10 5.75
C MET A 49 -9.25 5.03 5.82
N ALA A 50 -10.40 5.24 5.19
CA ALA A 50 -11.48 4.26 5.13
C ALA A 50 -11.06 2.99 4.37
N CYS A 51 -10.43 3.15 3.19
CA CYS A 51 -9.88 2.04 2.43
C CYS A 51 -8.79 1.29 3.21
N PHE A 52 -7.89 2.02 3.88
CA PHE A 52 -6.82 1.43 4.67
C PHE A 52 -7.36 0.67 5.88
N GLY A 53 -8.36 1.24 6.57
CA GLY A 53 -9.04 0.58 7.68
C GLY A 53 -9.76 -0.69 7.24
N ALA A 54 -10.48 -0.65 6.10
CA ALA A 54 -11.11 -1.83 5.54
C ALA A 54 -10.08 -2.91 5.12
N ALA A 55 -8.97 -2.51 4.48
CA ALA A 55 -7.86 -3.42 4.16
C ALA A 55 -7.32 -4.10 5.43
N PHE A 56 -7.07 -3.33 6.48
CA PHE A 56 -6.59 -3.84 7.76
C PHE A 56 -7.48 -4.95 8.34
N PHE A 57 -8.81 -4.78 8.31
CA PHE A 57 -9.73 -5.83 8.77
C PHE A 57 -9.69 -7.07 7.88
N LEU A 58 -9.60 -6.91 6.55
CA LEU A 58 -9.45 -8.04 5.63
C LEU A 58 -8.10 -8.77 5.85
N TYR A 59 -7.03 -8.02 6.10
CA TYR A 59 -5.72 -8.58 6.40
C TYR A 59 -5.73 -9.42 7.68
N ILE A 60 -6.42 -8.98 8.74
CA ILE A 60 -6.65 -9.79 9.95
C ILE A 60 -7.33 -11.12 9.60
N LEU A 61 -8.37 -11.09 8.74
CA LEU A 61 -9.05 -12.31 8.31
C LEU A 61 -8.10 -13.25 7.53
N VAL A 62 -7.22 -12.71 6.68
CA VAL A 62 -6.21 -13.50 5.98
C VAL A 62 -5.21 -14.12 6.97
N LEU A 63 -4.69 -13.34 7.91
CA LEU A 63 -3.75 -13.81 8.93
C LEU A 63 -4.35 -14.86 9.87
N SER A 64 -5.66 -14.85 10.07
CA SER A 64 -6.34 -15.88 10.87
C SER A 64 -6.30 -17.28 10.21
N ARG A 65 -5.97 -17.37 8.91
CA ARG A 65 -6.03 -18.62 8.12
C ARG A 65 -4.71 -19.01 7.46
N LEU A 66 -3.83 -18.04 7.22
CA LEU A 66 -2.57 -18.24 6.54
C LEU A 66 -1.41 -17.76 7.42
N PRO A 67 -0.25 -18.45 7.39
CA PRO A 67 0.88 -18.05 8.20
C PRO A 67 1.44 -16.71 7.72
N LEU A 68 1.76 -15.84 8.68
CA LEU A 68 2.27 -14.49 8.42
C LEU A 68 3.52 -14.50 7.52
N HIS A 69 4.43 -15.45 7.72
CA HIS A 69 5.66 -15.56 6.93
C HIS A 69 5.41 -15.84 5.44
N ALA A 70 4.26 -16.41 5.07
CA ALA A 70 3.88 -16.63 3.67
C ALA A 70 3.09 -15.45 3.11
N VAL A 71 2.15 -14.90 3.89
CA VAL A 71 1.26 -13.81 3.44
C VAL A 71 2.00 -12.50 3.29
N TYR A 72 2.83 -12.15 4.27
CA TYR A 72 3.47 -10.85 4.34
C TYR A 72 4.36 -10.55 3.13
N PRO A 73 5.25 -11.47 2.69
CA PRO A 73 6.05 -11.19 1.50
C PRO A 73 5.21 -11.18 0.20
N VAL A 74 4.13 -11.96 0.06
CA VAL A 74 3.22 -11.85 -1.12
C VAL A 74 2.57 -10.47 -1.16
N SER A 75 1.95 -10.06 -0.05
CA SER A 75 1.24 -8.79 0.05
C SER A 75 2.19 -7.62 -0.18
N THR A 76 3.39 -7.67 0.42
CA THR A 76 4.42 -6.62 0.26
C THR A 76 4.91 -6.53 -1.18
N ALA A 77 5.24 -7.65 -1.84
CA ALA A 77 5.68 -7.65 -3.23
C ALA A 77 4.61 -7.06 -4.17
N ALA A 78 3.37 -7.53 -4.03
CA ALA A 78 2.27 -7.07 -4.86
C ALA A 78 1.98 -5.58 -4.62
N ALA A 79 1.89 -5.14 -3.37
CA ALA A 79 1.65 -3.74 -3.03
C ALA A 79 2.77 -2.84 -3.56
N LEU A 80 4.04 -3.23 -3.40
CA LEU A 80 5.18 -2.44 -3.86
C LEU A 80 5.17 -2.24 -5.38
N VAL A 81 4.92 -3.30 -6.16
CA VAL A 81 4.81 -3.22 -7.62
C VAL A 81 3.61 -2.36 -8.04
N LEU A 82 2.44 -2.60 -7.45
CA LEU A 82 1.20 -1.90 -7.83
C LEU A 82 1.24 -0.43 -7.42
N ILE A 83 1.68 -0.09 -6.22
CA ILE A 83 1.82 1.30 -5.75
C ILE A 83 2.78 2.05 -6.66
N THR A 84 3.95 1.48 -6.97
CA THR A 84 4.93 2.15 -7.83
C THR A 84 4.38 2.36 -9.24
N THR A 85 3.74 1.34 -9.81
CA THR A 85 3.17 1.40 -11.16
C THR A 85 2.07 2.45 -11.22
N PHE A 86 1.15 2.43 -10.27
CA PHE A 86 0.01 3.35 -10.25
C PHE A 86 0.37 4.75 -9.77
N SER A 87 1.42 4.95 -8.96
CA SER A 87 1.90 6.28 -8.64
C SER A 87 2.54 6.96 -9.85
N TYR A 88 3.25 6.19 -10.69
CA TYR A 88 3.72 6.69 -11.98
C TYR A 88 2.56 7.02 -12.92
N LEU A 89 1.61 6.10 -13.09
CA LEU A 89 0.50 6.27 -14.05
C LEU A 89 -0.50 7.37 -13.65
N PHE A 90 -0.90 7.43 -12.37
CA PHE A 90 -1.98 8.33 -11.93
C PHE A 90 -1.47 9.60 -11.24
N LEU A 91 -0.32 9.55 -10.57
CA LEU A 91 0.23 10.70 -9.84
C LEU A 91 1.39 11.39 -10.58
N ASN A 92 1.76 10.88 -11.76
CA ASN A 92 2.88 11.35 -12.57
C ASN A 92 4.19 11.46 -11.77
N GLU A 93 4.40 10.53 -10.82
CA GLU A 93 5.65 10.48 -10.07
C GLU A 93 6.75 9.87 -10.93
N ALA A 94 7.87 10.57 -11.11
CA ALA A 94 9.00 10.06 -11.87
C ALA A 94 9.60 8.83 -11.18
N ILE A 95 9.68 7.71 -11.90
CA ILE A 95 10.40 6.52 -11.44
C ILE A 95 11.84 6.60 -11.95
N THR A 96 12.80 6.55 -11.03
CA THR A 96 14.22 6.50 -11.39
C THR A 96 14.68 5.09 -11.69
N ALA A 97 15.68 4.93 -12.57
CA ALA A 97 16.30 3.63 -12.84
C ALA A 97 16.83 2.94 -11.57
N ARG A 98 17.29 3.74 -10.59
CA ARG A 98 17.73 3.26 -9.26
C ARG A 98 16.58 2.65 -8.45
N GLN A 99 15.39 3.26 -8.48
CA GLN A 99 14.20 2.69 -7.84
C GLN A 99 13.79 1.37 -8.50
N ILE A 100 13.78 1.29 -9.82
CA ILE A 100 13.45 0.06 -10.54
C ILE A 100 14.41 -1.06 -10.14
N ALA A 101 15.73 -0.77 -10.11
CA ALA A 101 16.73 -1.73 -9.67
C ALA A 101 16.49 -2.18 -8.22
N GLY A 102 16.22 -1.24 -7.30
CA GLY A 102 15.90 -1.56 -5.91
C GLY A 102 14.65 -2.42 -5.74
N ILE A 103 13.59 -2.12 -6.50
CA ILE A 103 12.35 -2.91 -6.55
C ILE A 103 12.64 -4.33 -7.04
N GLY A 104 13.45 -4.47 -8.09
CA GLY A 104 13.90 -5.77 -8.60
C GLY A 104 14.66 -6.57 -7.53
N THR A 105 15.56 -5.93 -6.78
CA THR A 105 16.29 -6.57 -5.69
C THR A 105 15.38 -7.01 -4.55
N ILE A 106 14.40 -6.19 -4.15
CA ILE A 106 13.41 -6.56 -3.13
C ILE A 106 12.57 -7.74 -3.61
N ALA A 107 12.10 -7.71 -4.86
CA ALA A 107 11.33 -8.81 -5.45
C ALA A 107 12.14 -10.11 -5.49
N ALA A 108 13.43 -10.04 -5.83
CA ALA A 108 14.33 -11.20 -5.78
C ALA A 108 14.51 -11.74 -4.35
N GLY A 109 14.70 -10.86 -3.36
CA GLY A 109 14.78 -11.26 -1.95
C GLY A 109 13.51 -11.96 -1.47
N ILE A 110 12.34 -11.44 -1.86
CA ILE A 110 11.04 -12.06 -1.56
C ILE A 110 10.92 -13.44 -2.23
N PHE A 111 11.34 -13.57 -3.50
CA PHE A 111 11.36 -14.84 -4.22
C PHE A 111 12.18 -15.91 -3.49
N PHE A 112 13.39 -15.56 -3.00
CA PHE A 112 14.21 -16.48 -2.23
C PHE A 112 13.56 -16.90 -0.91
N ILE A 113 12.90 -15.98 -0.19
CA ILE A 113 12.18 -16.29 1.06
C ILE A 113 11.02 -17.27 0.80
N MET A 114 10.36 -17.15 -0.36
CA MET A 114 9.24 -18.00 -0.76
C MET A 114 9.63 -19.34 -1.35
N MET A 115 10.91 -19.52 -1.72
CA MET A 115 11.36 -20.73 -2.38
C MET A 115 11.16 -21.93 -1.41
N PRO A 116 10.37 -22.95 -1.81
CA PRO A 116 10.20 -24.13 -0.98
C PRO A 116 11.56 -24.81 -0.79
N LYS A 117 11.80 -25.35 0.42
CA LYS A 117 12.98 -26.15 0.73
C LYS A 117 13.12 -27.35 -0.19
#